data_AF-A0A3M1YAN0-F1
#
_entry.id   AF-A0A3M1YAN0-F1
#
_cell.length_a   1.000
_cell.length_b   1.000
_cell.length_c   1.000
_cell.angle_alpha   90.00
_cell.angle_beta   90.00
_cell.angle_gamma   90.00
#
_symmetry.space_group_name_H-M   'P 1'
#
loop_
_entity.id
_entity.type
_entity.pdbx_description
1 polymer ?
#
loop_
_entity_poly.entity_id
_entity_poly.type
_entity_poly.pdbx_seq_one_letter_code
_entity_poly.pdbx_strand_id
1 'polypeptide(L)'
;MKLGVILECPKGGVDEKVYSYVFEQLCPELEVVVEEAGANKQQMIESCGPVAEILLDQGCEAVLIIWDLMPRWGGEPCRKEDVEAILEKMGEC
;
A
#
# COMPACT_ATOMS: atom_id res chain seq x y z
N MET A 1 -6.01 -15.24 8.17
CA MET A 1 -5.93 -14.64 6.83
C MET A 1 -4.57 -13.99 6.68
N LYS A 2 -3.95 -14.02 5.50
CA LYS A 2 -2.70 -13.29 5.23
C LYS A 2 -2.95 -12.07 4.35
N LEU A 3 -2.64 -10.87 4.86
CA LEU A 3 -2.83 -9.59 4.18
C LEU A 3 -1.48 -8.99 3.81
N GLY A 4 -1.27 -8.76 2.51
CA GLY A 4 -0.17 -7.94 2.03
C GLY A 4 -0.52 -6.47 2.13
N VAL A 5 0.44 -5.63 2.53
CA VAL A 5 0.23 -4.18 2.67
C VAL A 5 1.38 -3.45 1.98
N ILE A 6 1.03 -2.51 1.11
CA ILE A 6 1.94 -1.60 0.43
C ILE A 6 1.66 -0.20 0.97
N LEU A 7 2.70 0.48 1.45
CA LEU A 7 2.61 1.83 2.01
C LEU A 7 3.40 2.81 1.14
N GLU A 8 2.94 4.06 1.05
CA GLU A 8 3.71 5.17 0.48
C GLU A 8 4.96 5.49 1.32
N CYS A 9 4.85 5.35 2.65
CA CYS A 9 5.95 5.57 3.58
C CYS A 9 6.96 4.40 3.53
N PRO A 10 8.26 4.67 3.65
CA PRO A 10 9.28 3.62 3.71
C PRO A 10 9.08 2.65 4.88
N LYS A 11 9.64 1.44 4.74
CA LYS A 11 9.58 0.38 5.75
C LYS A 11 10.16 0.86 7.09
N GLY A 12 9.49 0.51 8.18
CA GLY A 12 9.77 0.95 9.55
C GLY A 12 9.31 2.38 9.85
N GLY A 13 8.66 3.05 8.90
CA GLY A 13 8.08 4.39 9.01
C GLY A 13 6.93 4.48 10.01
N VAL A 14 6.32 5.66 10.09
CA VAL A 14 5.20 5.92 11.01
C VAL A 14 3.99 5.08 10.62
N ASP A 15 3.70 5.00 9.33
CA ASP A 15 2.54 4.30 8.79
C ASP A 15 2.57 2.81 9.12
N GLU A 16 3.72 2.14 8.91
CA GLU A 16 3.86 0.71 9.24
C GLU A 16 3.57 0.46 10.72
N LYS A 17 4.11 1.29 11.62
CA LYS A 17 3.88 1.14 13.06
C LYS A 17 2.42 1.35 13.45
N VAL A 18 1.80 2.39 12.88
CA VAL A 18 0.39 2.72 13.17
C VAL A 18 -0.53 1.65 12.61
N TYR A 19 -0.40 1.30 11.34
CA TYR A 19 -1.27 0.32 10.70
C TYR A 19 -1.06 -1.09 11.25
N SER A 20 0.17 -1.51 11.54
CA SER A 20 0.41 -2.81 12.18
C SER A 20 -0.30 -2.90 13.53
N TYR A 21 -0.19 -1.84 14.36
CA TYR A 21 -0.91 -1.78 15.63
C TYR A 21 -2.43 -1.79 15.42
N VAL A 22 -2.96 -1.00 14.48
CA VAL A 22 -4.40 -0.97 14.19
C VAL A 22 -4.91 -2.34 13.72
N PHE A 23 -4.18 -3.03 12.84
CA PHE A 23 -4.55 -4.38 12.39
C PHE A 23 -4.52 -5.38 13.54
N GLU A 24 -3.51 -5.34 14.40
CA GLU A 24 -3.44 -6.18 15.61
C GLU A 24 -4.64 -5.94 16.54
N GLN A 25 -5.06 -4.69 16.73
CA GLN A 25 -6.22 -4.37 17.58
C GLN A 25 -7.56 -4.79 16.97
N LEU A 26 -7.72 -4.67 15.65
CA LEU A 26 -8.99 -4.95 14.96
C LEU A 26 -9.16 -6.43 14.60
N CYS A 27 -8.07 -7.10 14.21
CA CYS A 27 -8.06 -8.48 13.77
C CYS A 27 -6.76 -9.17 14.20
N PRO A 28 -6.66 -9.64 15.45
CA PRO A 28 -5.43 -10.21 16.01
C PRO A 28 -4.94 -11.48 15.29
N GLU A 29 -5.84 -12.17 14.58
CA GLU A 29 -5.54 -13.39 13.81
C GLU A 29 -5.07 -13.09 12.36
N LEU A 30 -5.01 -11.81 11.99
CA LEU A 30 -4.52 -11.39 10.68
C LEU A 30 -2.99 -11.41 10.65
N GLU A 31 -2.42 -12.21 9.76
CA GLU A 31 -1.00 -12.14 9.44
C GLU A 31 -0.79 -11.00 8.45
N VAL A 32 -0.06 -9.96 8.84
CA VAL A 32 0.20 -8.79 8.00
C VAL A 32 1.64 -8.82 7.51
N VAL A 33 1.83 -8.72 6.20
CA VAL A 33 3.14 -8.56 5.55
C VAL A 33 3.21 -7.19 4.91
N VAL A 34 4.14 -6.35 5.38
CA VAL A 34 4.34 -5.00 4.85
C VAL A 34 5.54 -5.01 3.91
N GLU A 35 5.31 -4.59 2.67
CA GLU A 35 6.33 -4.40 1.65
C GLU A 35 6.42 -2.95 1.18
N GLU A 36 7.63 -2.55 0.85
CA GLU A 36 7.93 -1.20 0.37
C GLU A 36 7.75 -1.15 -1.16
N ALA A 37 7.00 -0.17 -1.64
CA ALA A 37 6.88 0.13 -3.07
C ALA A 37 7.56 1.45 -3.46
N GLY A 38 8.53 1.91 -2.68
CA GLY A 38 9.25 3.16 -2.90
C GLY A 38 9.07 4.15 -1.75
N ALA A 39 9.66 5.33 -1.90
CA ALA A 39 9.77 6.33 -0.82
C ALA A 39 8.84 7.54 -0.97
N ASN A 40 7.98 7.53 -2.00
CA ASN A 40 6.98 8.56 -2.28
C ASN A 40 5.86 8.02 -3.17
N LYS A 41 4.75 8.75 -3.25
CA LYS A 41 3.58 8.41 -4.07
C LYS A 41 3.91 7.97 -5.49
N GLN A 42 4.75 8.71 -6.21
CA GLN A 42 5.05 8.39 -7.61
C GLN A 42 5.74 7.02 -7.72
N GLN A 43 6.75 6.79 -6.90
CA GLN A 43 7.47 5.51 -6.88
C GLN A 43 6.54 4.36 -6.47
N MET A 44 5.66 4.61 -5.49
CA MET A 44 4.63 3.66 -5.07
C MET A 44 3.72 3.27 -6.22
N ILE A 45 3.16 4.25 -6.95
CA ILE A 45 2.32 3.98 -8.13
C ILE A 45 3.10 3.16 -9.17
N GLU A 46 4.33 3.56 -9.47
CA GLU A 46 5.15 2.87 -10.50
C GLU A 46 5.50 1.42 -10.13
N SER A 47 5.59 1.11 -8.83
CA SER A 47 6.10 -0.17 -8.34
C SER A 47 5.04 -1.06 -7.69
N CYS A 48 3.83 -0.56 -7.41
CA CYS A 48 2.83 -1.29 -6.64
C CYS A 48 2.35 -2.58 -7.32
N GLY A 49 2.26 -2.60 -8.65
CA GLY A 49 1.86 -3.78 -9.42
C GLY A 49 2.78 -4.98 -9.18
N PRO A 50 4.08 -4.90 -9.53
CA PRO A 50 5.04 -5.97 -9.27
C PRO A 50 5.15 -6.37 -7.78
N VAL A 51 5.06 -5.40 -6.86
CA VAL A 51 5.09 -5.70 -5.41
C VAL A 51 3.84 -6.45 -4.97
N ALA A 52 2.66 -6.10 -5.50
CA ALA A 52 1.42 -6.81 -5.21
C ALA A 52 1.46 -8.25 -5.73
N GLU A 53 2.01 -8.48 -6.93
CA GLU A 53 2.21 -9.83 -7.48
C GLU A 53 3.10 -10.69 -6.56
N ILE A 54 4.21 -10.12 -6.07
CA ILE A 54 5.09 -10.80 -5.10
C ILE A 54 4.34 -11.15 -3.81
N LEU A 55 3.52 -10.23 -3.28
CA LEU A 55 2.75 -10.47 -2.06
C LEU A 55 1.72 -11.60 -2.26
N LEU A 56 1.04 -11.62 -3.41
CA LEU A 56 0.11 -12.69 -3.78
C LEU A 56 0.82 -14.03 -3.93
N ASP A 57 1.99 -14.06 -4.58
CA ASP A 57 2.84 -15.27 -4.71
C ASP A 57 3.34 -15.80 -3.35
N GLN A 58 3.53 -14.91 -2.38
CA GLN A 58 3.85 -15.28 -0.98
C GLN A 58 2.65 -15.80 -0.18
N GLY A 59 1.50 -15.96 -0.83
CA GLY A 59 0.28 -16.49 -0.25
C GLY A 59 -0.58 -15.46 0.49
N CYS A 60 -0.39 -14.16 0.23
CA CYS A 60 -1.35 -13.16 0.70
C CYS A 60 -2.68 -13.33 -0.05
N GLU A 61 -3.78 -13.36 0.69
CA GLU A 61 -5.13 -13.52 0.14
C GLU A 61 -5.69 -12.21 -0.43
N ALA A 62 -5.17 -11.07 0.06
CA ALA A 62 -5.48 -9.74 -0.42
C ALA A 62 -4.25 -8.84 -0.28
N VAL A 63 -4.21 -7.77 -1.08
CA VAL A 63 -3.21 -6.70 -0.98
C VAL A 63 -3.92 -5.37 -0.76
N LEU A 64 -3.49 -4.63 0.27
CA LEU A 64 -3.96 -3.29 0.57
C LEU A 64 -2.89 -2.26 0.22
N ILE A 65 -3.22 -1.29 -0.62
CA ILE A 65 -2.34 -0.17 -0.97
C ILE A 65 -2.82 1.07 -0.22
N ILE A 66 -1.96 1.70 0.58
CA ILE A 66 -2.28 2.88 1.38
C ILE A 66 -1.32 4.02 1.02
N TRP A 67 -1.88 5.19 0.69
CA TRP A 67 -1.13 6.38 0.31
C TRP A 67 -1.78 7.65 0.84
N ASP A 68 -0.99 8.73 0.88
CA ASP A 68 -1.47 10.03 1.32
C ASP A 68 -2.32 10.68 0.24
N LEU A 69 -3.55 11.05 0.61
CA LEU A 69 -4.45 11.77 -0.28
C LEU A 69 -3.93 13.19 -0.60
N MET A 70 -3.27 13.83 0.37
CA MET A 70 -2.77 15.21 0.25
C MET A 70 -1.25 15.21 0.07
N PRO A 71 -0.70 15.93 -0.93
CA PRO A 71 0.74 16.10 -1.01
C PRO A 71 1.29 16.88 0.19
N ARG A 72 2.46 16.47 0.67
CA ARG A 72 3.14 17.05 1.85
C ARG A 72 3.29 18.58 1.82
N TRP A 73 3.35 19.16 0.63
CA TRP A 73 3.60 20.59 0.40
C TRP A 73 2.33 21.42 0.16
N GLY A 74 1.15 20.80 0.27
CA GLY A 74 -0.13 21.39 -0.11
C GLY A 74 -0.41 21.26 -1.62
N GLY A 75 -1.69 21.25 -1.98
CA GLY A 75 -2.18 21.00 -3.34
C GLY A 75 -3.62 20.53 -3.32
N GLU A 76 -4.18 20.22 -4.48
CA GLU A 76 -5.51 19.61 -4.55
C GLU A 76 -5.40 18.09 -4.43
N PRO A 77 -6.20 17.45 -3.54
CA PRO A 77 -6.26 16.01 -3.48
C PRO A 77 -6.96 15.47 -4.72
N CYS A 78 -6.32 14.58 -5.48
CA CYS A 78 -6.96 13.90 -6.58
C CYS A 78 -6.96 12.38 -6.39
N ARG A 79 -7.95 11.89 -5.62
CA ARG A 79 -8.11 10.44 -5.38
C ARG A 79 -8.38 9.66 -6.67
N LYS A 80 -9.08 10.27 -7.62
CA LYS A 80 -9.51 9.59 -8.85
C LYS A 80 -8.31 9.20 -9.71
N GLU A 81 -7.45 10.18 -10.02
CA GLU A 81 -6.27 9.96 -10.86
C GLU A 81 -5.29 8.99 -10.19
N ASP A 82 -5.08 9.10 -8.86
CA ASP A 82 -4.25 8.16 -8.12
C ASP A 82 -4.78 6.71 -8.25
N VAL A 83 -6.09 6.50 -8.12
CA VAL A 83 -6.71 5.18 -8.27
C VAL A 83 -6.59 4.65 -9.70
N GLU A 84 -6.86 5.50 -10.71
CA GLU A 84 -6.73 5.11 -12.12
C GLU A 84 -5.29 4.70 -12.45
N ALA A 85 -4.31 5.44 -11.96
CA ALA A 85 -2.90 5.14 -12.15
C ALA A 85 -2.49 3.83 -11.45
N ILE A 86 -2.99 3.56 -10.24
CA ILE A 86 -2.74 2.29 -9.54
C ILE A 86 -3.35 1.12 -10.34
N LEU A 87 -4.61 1.23 -10.76
CA LEU A 87 -5.29 0.15 -11.50
C LEU A 87 -4.61 -0.16 -12.84
N GLU A 88 -4.16 0.86 -13.57
CA GLU A 88 -3.37 0.70 -14.78
C GLU A 88 -2.10 -0.15 -14.51
N LYS A 89 -1.44 0.08 -13.39
CA LYS A 89 -0.22 -0.64 -12.99
C LYS A 89 -0.49 -2.05 -12.47
N MET A 90 -1.72 -2.32 -12.03
CA MET A 90 -2.19 -3.65 -11.64
C MET A 90 -2.66 -4.49 -12.84
N GLY A 91 -2.72 -3.92 -14.05
CA GLY A 91 -3.21 -4.62 -15.24
C GLY A 91 -4.72 -4.80 -15.28
N GLU A 92 -5.46 -4.08 -14.43
CA GLU A 92 -6.92 -4.06 -14.42
C GLU A 92 -7.41 -2.90 -15.30
N CYS A 93 -7.81 -3.21 -16.53
CA CYS A 93 -8.44 -2.28 -17.49
C CYS A 93 -9.97 -2.40 -17.48
#